data_AF-A0A535KVE1-F1
#
_entry.id   AF-A0A535KVE1-F1
#
_cell.length_a   1.000
_cell.length_b   1.000
_cell.length_c   1.000
_cell.angle_alpha   90.00
_cell.angle_beta   90.00
_cell.angle_gamma   90.00
#
_symmetry.space_group_name_H-M   'P 1'
#
loop_
_entity.id
_entity.type
_entity.pdbx_description
1 polymer ?
#
loop_
_entity_poly.entity_id
_entity_poly.type
_entity_poly.pdbx_seq_one_letter_code
_entity_poly.pdbx_strand_id
1 'polypeptide(L)'
;MLRPQAGTVVIAAAGRTAGTLETTQVRLHGTAGWAPLGTISGQFPAAPGQRELLAVSVTAGIYDGVSLGAETVSVRVTVSSGQVEPILLGIDDGRLIPGAVYAGNDELNLGLGELSGKFVAMPPFALQDQDGHAFDNERVAGRDLIIAAFNTTCHETCPLYTALFFQLQRNLPGGVALVEVTTDPITDTPATLNRYAQSIGAKWTFATASREPLQAFWKP
;
A
#
# COMPACT_ATOMS: atom_id res chain seq x y z
N MET A 1 -37.33 -21.43 -2.30
CA MET A 1 -37.07 -20.13 -1.62
C MET A 1 -35.62 -19.75 -1.89
N LEU A 2 -35.37 -18.68 -2.64
CA LEU A 2 -34.04 -18.12 -2.82
C LEU A 2 -33.68 -17.36 -1.53
N ARG A 3 -32.69 -17.84 -0.76
CA ARG A 3 -32.14 -17.06 0.35
C ARG A 3 -31.46 -15.82 -0.24
N PRO A 4 -31.63 -14.62 0.35
CA PRO A 4 -30.82 -13.48 -0.01
C PRO A 4 -29.35 -13.88 0.05
N GLN A 5 -28.62 -13.65 -1.04
CA GLN A 5 -27.18 -13.87 -1.04
C GLN A 5 -26.56 -12.83 -0.11
N ALA A 6 -25.90 -13.29 0.96
CA ALA A 6 -25.35 -12.42 1.99
C ALA A 6 -23.85 -12.71 2.17
N GLY A 7 -23.10 -11.64 2.41
CA GLY A 7 -21.72 -11.70 2.88
C GLY A 7 -21.64 -11.32 4.36
N THR A 8 -20.43 -11.31 4.90
CA THR A 8 -20.14 -10.84 6.26
C THR A 8 -19.33 -9.57 6.17
N VAL A 9 -19.81 -8.48 6.76
CA VAL A 9 -19.02 -7.26 6.94
C VAL A 9 -18.38 -7.30 8.32
N VAL A 10 -17.07 -7.13 8.38
CA VAL A 10 -16.29 -7.04 9.61
C VAL A 10 -15.83 -5.60 9.80
N ILE A 11 -16.24 -4.95 10.88
CA ILE A 11 -15.72 -3.64 11.28
C ILE A 11 -14.53 -3.85 12.20
N ALA A 12 -13.36 -3.39 11.76
CA ALA A 12 -12.15 -3.33 12.55
C ALA A 12 -11.79 -1.87 12.87
N ALA A 13 -11.05 -1.65 13.95
CA ALA A 13 -10.50 -0.36 14.31
C ALA A 13 -9.00 -0.44 14.62
N ALA A 14 -8.27 0.59 14.21
CA ALA A 14 -6.88 0.85 14.58
C ALA A 14 -6.64 2.36 14.61
N GLY A 15 -5.71 2.81 15.44
CA GLY A 15 -5.26 4.20 15.46
C GLY A 15 -3.79 4.35 15.11
N ARG A 16 -3.33 5.60 14.96
CA ARG A 16 -1.88 5.90 14.97
C ARG A 16 -1.27 5.61 16.34
N THR A 17 -2.09 5.76 17.38
CA THR A 17 -1.84 5.37 18.77
C THR A 17 -3.00 4.50 19.25
N ALA A 18 -2.79 3.78 20.35
CA ALA A 18 -3.88 3.03 20.98
C ALA A 18 -4.86 4.00 21.66
N GLY A 19 -6.14 3.65 21.66
CA GLY A 19 -7.19 4.49 22.23
C GLY A 19 -8.45 3.72 22.57
N THR A 20 -9.51 4.47 22.88
CA THR A 20 -10.83 3.93 23.21
C THR A 20 -11.88 4.62 22.37
N LEU A 21 -12.87 3.85 21.92
CA LEU A 21 -14.03 4.33 21.21
C LEU A 21 -15.26 4.26 22.12
N GLU A 22 -15.92 5.41 22.30
CA GLU A 22 -17.22 5.48 22.96
C GLU A 22 -18.30 4.75 22.17
N THR A 23 -19.39 4.38 22.83
CA THR A 23 -20.47 3.65 22.15
C THR A 23 -21.08 4.49 21.04
N THR A 24 -20.98 4.00 19.81
CA THR A 24 -21.43 4.70 18.62
C THR A 24 -21.98 3.74 17.57
N GLN A 25 -22.87 4.25 16.71
CA GLN A 25 -23.52 3.46 15.66
C GLN A 25 -22.69 3.46 14.38
N VAL A 26 -22.54 2.27 13.78
CA VAL A 26 -22.00 2.13 12.43
C VAL A 26 -23.15 1.89 11.45
N ARG A 27 -23.11 2.59 10.31
CA ARG A 27 -24.07 2.44 9.22
C ARG A 27 -23.35 2.31 7.89
N LEU A 28 -24.01 1.66 6.94
CA LEU A 28 -23.55 1.48 5.57
C LEU A 28 -24.54 2.17 4.63
N HIS A 29 -24.04 2.92 3.65
CA HIS A 29 -24.85 3.59 2.64
C HIS A 29 -24.86 2.76 1.35
N GLY A 30 -26.05 2.53 0.81
CA GLY A 30 -26.21 1.90 -0.49
C GLY A 30 -27.43 2.45 -1.22
N THR A 31 -27.95 1.70 -2.18
CA THR A 31 -29.08 2.16 -3.03
C THR A 31 -30.36 2.49 -2.24
N ALA A 32 -30.59 1.83 -1.10
CA ALA A 32 -31.72 2.08 -0.21
C ALA A 32 -31.45 3.19 0.84
N GLY A 33 -30.30 3.87 0.76
CA GLY A 33 -29.84 4.84 1.75
C GLY A 33 -29.02 4.21 2.88
N TRP A 34 -29.01 4.87 4.03
CA TRP A 34 -28.25 4.44 5.21
C TRP A 34 -28.96 3.31 5.97
N ALA A 35 -28.30 2.17 6.10
CA ALA A 35 -28.74 1.03 6.90
C ALA A 35 -27.81 0.81 8.10
N PRO A 36 -28.34 0.51 9.30
CA PRO A 36 -27.51 0.22 10.46
C PRO A 36 -26.78 -1.12 10.33
N LEU A 37 -25.48 -1.13 10.61
CA LEU A 37 -24.70 -2.35 10.78
C LEU A 37 -24.71 -2.82 12.23
N GLY A 38 -24.66 -1.89 13.18
CA GLY A 38 -24.67 -2.19 14.62
C GLY A 38 -24.10 -1.04 15.45
N THR A 39 -23.85 -1.31 16.73
CA THR A 39 -23.16 -0.40 17.65
C THR A 39 -21.81 -0.99 18.03
N ILE A 40 -20.78 -0.15 18.05
CA ILE A 40 -19.41 -0.53 18.42
C ILE A 40 -18.89 0.35 19.57
N SER A 41 -17.98 -0.20 20.35
CA SER A 41 -17.26 0.50 21.43
C SER A 41 -16.03 -0.31 21.85
N GLY A 42 -15.18 0.29 22.70
CA GLY A 42 -14.08 -0.41 23.36
C GLY A 42 -12.69 0.06 22.91
N GLN A 43 -11.67 -0.66 23.37
CA GLN A 43 -10.28 -0.31 23.09
C GLN A 43 -9.85 -0.76 21.69
N PHE A 44 -9.03 0.07 21.04
CA PHE A 44 -8.35 -0.26 19.79
C PHE A 44 -6.84 -0.03 19.93
N PRO A 45 -6.01 -0.88 19.31
CA PRO A 45 -4.56 -0.74 19.35
C PRO A 45 -4.05 0.32 18.36
N ALA A 46 -2.78 0.68 18.51
CA ALA A 46 -2.03 1.33 17.44
C ALA A 46 -1.78 0.34 16.28
N ALA A 47 -1.83 0.83 15.05
CA ALA A 47 -1.42 0.07 13.88
C ALA A 47 0.07 -0.36 14.01
N PRO A 48 0.48 -1.53 13.48
CA PRO A 48 -0.29 -2.43 12.62
C PRO A 48 -1.25 -3.37 13.37
N GLY A 49 -1.39 -3.23 14.69
CA GLY A 49 -2.45 -3.91 15.42
C GLY A 49 -3.82 -3.43 14.97
N GLN A 50 -4.81 -4.32 14.98
CA GLN A 50 -6.21 -3.99 14.76
C GLN A 50 -7.11 -4.77 15.71
N ARG A 51 -8.29 -4.22 15.99
CA ARG A 51 -9.33 -4.90 16.77
C ARG A 51 -10.59 -5.02 15.95
N GLU A 52 -11.08 -6.24 15.76
CA GLU A 52 -12.44 -6.48 15.30
C GLU A 52 -13.44 -6.04 16.38
N LEU A 53 -14.39 -5.18 16.00
CA LEU A 53 -15.41 -4.61 16.89
C LEU A 53 -16.82 -5.16 16.58
N LEU A 54 -17.08 -5.55 15.33
CA LEU A 54 -18.37 -6.05 14.87
C LEU A 54 -18.19 -6.97 13.66
N ALA A 55 -18.95 -8.05 13.62
CA ALA A 55 -19.14 -8.86 12.42
C ALA A 55 -20.64 -9.05 12.20
N VAL A 56 -21.14 -8.69 11.01
CA VAL A 56 -22.59 -8.69 10.72
C VAL A 56 -22.86 -9.20 9.32
N SER A 57 -23.96 -9.94 9.16
CA SER A 57 -24.40 -10.40 7.83
C SER A 57 -25.06 -9.25 7.07
N VAL A 58 -24.57 -8.99 5.86
CA VAL A 58 -25.04 -7.90 5.00
C VAL A 58 -25.42 -8.48 3.65
N THR A 59 -26.50 -7.96 3.05
CA THR A 59 -26.93 -8.38 1.71
C THR A 59 -25.82 -8.11 0.71
N ALA A 60 -25.52 -9.08 -0.16
CA ALA A 60 -24.53 -8.91 -1.20
C ALA A 60 -24.90 -7.75 -2.12
N GLY A 61 -23.91 -6.91 -2.46
CA GLY A 61 -24.14 -5.67 -3.18
C GLY A 61 -22.97 -4.71 -3.09
N ILE A 62 -23.12 -3.57 -3.76
CA ILE A 62 -22.16 -2.47 -3.72
C ILE A 62 -22.74 -1.36 -2.85
N TYR A 63 -21.90 -0.85 -1.97
CA TYR A 63 -22.18 0.24 -1.05
C TYR A 63 -21.12 1.32 -1.27
N ASP A 64 -21.45 2.57 -0.94
CA ASP A 64 -20.66 3.75 -1.30
C ASP A 64 -20.41 4.71 -0.14
N GLY A 65 -20.78 4.32 1.09
CA GLY A 65 -20.44 5.08 2.28
C GLY A 65 -20.51 4.28 3.57
N VAL A 66 -19.71 4.72 4.54
CA VAL A 66 -19.69 4.23 5.92
C VAL A 66 -19.88 5.42 6.85
N SER A 67 -20.63 5.25 7.94
CA SER A 67 -20.73 6.27 8.98
C SER A 67 -20.33 5.74 10.35
N LEU A 68 -19.69 6.59 11.15
CA LEU A 68 -19.47 6.40 12.57
C LEU A 68 -20.19 7.52 13.34
N GLY A 69 -21.34 7.21 13.94
CA GLY A 69 -22.22 8.23 14.50
C GLY A 69 -22.69 9.23 13.45
N ALA A 70 -22.36 10.51 13.64
CA ALA A 70 -22.69 11.59 12.70
C ALA A 70 -21.65 11.74 11.56
N GLU A 71 -20.46 11.14 11.69
CA GLU A 71 -19.40 11.26 10.70
C GLU A 71 -19.64 10.29 9.56
N THR A 72 -19.58 10.77 8.33
CA THR A 72 -19.81 9.98 7.11
C THR A 72 -18.61 10.05 6.19
N VAL A 73 -18.22 8.92 5.62
CA VAL A 73 -17.11 8.80 4.67
C VAL A 73 -17.60 8.10 3.42
N SER A 74 -17.30 8.66 2.26
CA SER A 74 -17.51 8.00 0.97
C SER A 74 -16.41 6.96 0.75
N VAL A 75 -16.80 5.70 0.66
CA VAL A 75 -15.90 4.57 0.43
C VAL A 75 -16.68 3.48 -0.29
N ARG A 76 -16.08 2.87 -1.30
CA ARG A 76 -16.70 1.77 -2.02
C ARG A 76 -16.51 0.48 -1.22
N VAL A 77 -17.60 -0.19 -0.88
CA VAL A 77 -17.59 -1.49 -0.18
C VAL A 77 -18.31 -2.51 -1.05
N THR A 78 -17.70 -3.68 -1.29
CA THR A 78 -18.29 -4.72 -2.14
C THR A 78 -18.56 -5.97 -1.34
N VAL A 79 -19.82 -6.17 -0.93
CA VAL A 79 -20.21 -7.34 -0.17
C VAL A 79 -20.54 -8.48 -1.13
N SER A 80 -19.78 -9.57 -1.06
CA SER A 80 -19.98 -10.77 -1.88
C SER A 80 -20.53 -11.94 -1.08
N SER A 81 -21.37 -12.78 -1.70
CA SER A 81 -22.02 -13.91 -1.03
C SER A 81 -21.01 -14.88 -0.43
N GLY A 82 -21.14 -15.17 0.87
CA GLY A 82 -20.26 -16.09 1.59
C GLY A 82 -18.81 -15.61 1.76
N GLN A 83 -18.52 -14.36 1.40
CA GLN A 83 -17.20 -13.74 1.60
C GLN A 83 -17.24 -12.79 2.80
N VAL A 84 -16.07 -12.58 3.40
CA VAL A 84 -15.85 -11.56 4.42
C VAL A 84 -15.32 -10.31 3.74
N GLU A 85 -16.00 -9.19 3.96
CA GLU A 85 -15.60 -7.86 3.52
C GLU A 85 -15.18 -7.05 4.76
N PRO A 86 -13.88 -6.87 5.02
CA PRO A 86 -13.44 -6.06 6.14
C PRO A 86 -13.57 -4.57 5.83
N ILE A 87 -13.88 -3.79 6.85
CA ILE A 87 -13.82 -2.34 6.85
C ILE A 87 -12.98 -1.91 8.05
N LEU A 88 -11.81 -1.34 7.77
CA LEU A 88 -10.93 -0.76 8.77
C LEU A 88 -11.30 0.71 8.99
N LEU A 89 -11.61 1.05 10.23
CA LEU A 89 -11.79 2.42 10.70
C LEU A 89 -10.48 2.92 11.32
N GLY A 90 -9.85 3.91 10.71
CA GLY A 90 -8.76 4.69 11.29
C GLY A 90 -9.31 5.67 12.31
N ILE A 91 -8.96 5.51 13.58
CA ILE A 91 -9.51 6.29 14.68
C ILE A 91 -8.40 7.09 15.37
N ASP A 92 -8.66 8.37 15.63
CA ASP A 92 -7.85 9.24 16.48
C ASP A 92 -8.78 10.02 17.40
N ASP A 93 -8.44 10.08 18.68
CA ASP A 93 -9.25 10.72 19.73
C ASP A 93 -10.75 10.34 19.68
N GLY A 94 -11.05 9.07 19.41
CA GLY A 94 -12.42 8.54 19.34
C GLY A 94 -13.21 8.93 18.09
N ARG A 95 -12.58 9.58 17.11
CA ARG A 95 -13.21 10.07 15.85
C ARG A 95 -12.54 9.45 14.63
N LEU A 96 -13.21 9.50 13.47
CA LEU A 96 -12.59 9.01 12.24
C LEU A 96 -11.47 9.99 11.82
N ILE A 97 -10.32 9.42 11.46
CA ILE A 97 -9.29 10.19 10.77
C ILE A 97 -9.79 10.43 9.33
N PRO A 98 -9.81 11.68 8.83
CA PRO A 98 -10.23 11.97 7.46
C PRO A 98 -9.43 11.15 6.44
N GLY A 99 -10.13 10.43 5.56
CA GLY A 99 -9.53 9.56 4.54
C GLY A 99 -9.09 8.18 5.04
N ALA A 100 -9.12 7.91 6.35
CA ALA A 100 -8.65 6.64 6.90
C ALA A 100 -9.78 5.61 7.11
N VAL A 101 -10.60 5.38 6.08
CA VAL A 101 -11.59 4.30 6.08
C VAL A 101 -11.32 3.42 4.87
N TYR A 102 -10.99 2.16 5.13
CA TYR A 102 -10.48 1.24 4.11
C TYR A 102 -11.38 0.02 4.03
N ALA A 103 -11.81 -0.36 2.83
CA ALA A 103 -12.74 -1.46 2.63
C ALA A 103 -12.16 -2.49 1.66
N GLY A 104 -12.22 -3.76 2.05
CA GLY A 104 -11.60 -4.87 1.35
C GLY A 104 -10.21 -5.23 1.89
N ASN A 105 -9.76 -6.45 1.58
CA ASN A 105 -8.52 -7.00 2.15
C ASN A 105 -7.26 -6.21 1.78
N ASP A 106 -7.18 -5.73 0.54
CA ASP A 106 -6.01 -5.00 0.04
C ASP A 106 -5.93 -3.62 0.70
N GLU A 107 -7.05 -2.90 0.71
CA GLU A 107 -7.18 -1.58 1.35
C GLU A 107 -6.95 -1.65 2.87
N LEU A 108 -7.38 -2.72 3.54
CA LEU A 108 -7.11 -2.90 4.96
C LEU A 108 -5.59 -2.94 5.25
N ASN A 109 -4.81 -3.66 4.45
CA ASN A 109 -3.37 -3.73 4.62
C ASN A 109 -2.70 -2.38 4.34
N LEU A 110 -3.16 -1.66 3.31
CA LEU A 110 -2.72 -0.29 3.03
C LEU A 110 -3.04 0.63 4.22
N GLY A 111 -4.27 0.60 4.73
CA GLY A 111 -4.67 1.42 5.86
C GLY A 111 -3.87 1.16 7.13
N LEU A 112 -3.55 -0.09 7.44
CA LEU A 112 -2.65 -0.42 8.57
C LEU A 112 -1.23 0.12 8.34
N GLY A 113 -0.72 0.07 7.11
CA GLY A 113 0.56 0.66 6.75
C GLY A 113 0.58 2.18 6.90
N GLU A 114 -0.47 2.86 6.45
CA GLU A 114 -0.61 4.32 6.58
C GLU A 114 -0.71 4.75 8.04
N LEU A 115 -1.59 4.09 8.82
CA LEU A 115 -1.80 4.39 10.23
C LEU A 115 -0.56 4.11 11.08
N SER A 116 0.25 3.11 10.71
CA SER A 116 1.52 2.82 11.39
C SER A 116 2.68 3.72 10.96
N GLY A 117 2.45 4.63 10.00
CA GLY A 117 3.49 5.49 9.45
C GLY A 117 4.54 4.75 8.63
N LYS A 118 4.22 3.54 8.13
CA LYS A 118 5.13 2.78 7.26
C LYS A 118 5.26 3.40 5.88
N PHE A 119 4.20 4.05 5.39
CA PHE A 119 4.26 4.78 4.14
C PHE A 119 4.70 6.22 4.42
N VAL A 120 5.91 6.54 3.98
CA VAL A 120 6.50 7.87 4.07
C VAL A 120 6.73 8.42 2.67
N ALA A 121 6.73 9.75 2.55
CA ALA A 121 7.11 10.38 1.30
C ALA A 121 8.55 9.97 0.94
N MET A 122 8.77 9.55 -0.30
CA MET A 122 10.10 9.24 -0.81
C MET A 122 10.99 10.48 -0.61
N PRO A 123 12.10 10.37 0.15
CA PRO A 123 13.00 11.50 0.35
C PRO A 123 13.58 12.00 -0.99
N PRO A 124 14.04 13.25 -1.05
CA PRO A 124 14.81 13.73 -2.19
C PRO A 124 16.02 12.82 -2.45
N PHE A 125 16.20 12.40 -3.69
CA PHE A 125 17.34 11.61 -4.15
C PHE A 125 17.91 12.17 -5.45
N ALA A 126 19.21 11.93 -5.65
CA ALA A 126 19.93 12.36 -6.83
C ALA A 126 20.83 11.21 -7.28
N LEU A 127 20.32 10.39 -8.20
CA LEU A 127 21.02 9.29 -8.83
C LEU A 127 21.24 9.61 -10.32
N GLN A 128 21.95 8.72 -11.00
CA GLN A 128 22.11 8.70 -12.45
C GLN A 128 21.76 7.32 -12.97
N ASP A 129 21.09 7.27 -14.12
CA ASP A 129 20.78 6.02 -14.79
C ASP A 129 22.00 5.44 -15.55
N GLN A 130 21.83 4.25 -16.13
CA GLN A 130 22.88 3.57 -16.87
C GLN A 130 23.35 4.32 -18.12
N ASP A 131 22.55 5.26 -18.64
CA ASP A 131 22.88 6.08 -19.80
C ASP A 131 23.55 7.41 -19.39
N GLY A 132 23.69 7.65 -18.08
CA GLY A 132 24.28 8.85 -17.50
C GLY A 132 23.31 10.03 -17.37
N HIS A 133 22.00 9.81 -17.54
CA HIS A 133 21.00 10.84 -17.29
C HIS A 133 20.67 10.95 -15.80
N ALA A 134 20.20 12.12 -15.37
CA ALA A 134 19.72 12.31 -14.01
C ALA A 134 18.50 11.41 -13.73
N PHE A 135 18.53 10.76 -12.57
CA PHE A 135 17.44 9.95 -12.03
C PHE A 135 17.13 10.43 -10.62
N ASP A 136 16.07 11.23 -10.50
CA ASP A 136 15.68 11.97 -9.29
C ASP A 136 14.14 11.98 -9.11
N ASN A 137 13.65 12.62 -8.05
CA ASN A 137 12.21 12.70 -7.75
C ASN A 137 11.40 13.35 -8.88
N GLU A 138 11.94 14.37 -9.56
CA GLU A 138 11.25 15.05 -10.66
C GLU A 138 11.07 14.11 -11.85
N ARG A 139 12.11 13.34 -12.18
CA ARG A 139 12.08 12.37 -13.27
C ARG A 139 11.04 11.27 -13.07
N VAL A 140 10.76 10.92 -11.81
CA VAL A 140 9.87 9.80 -11.46
C VAL A 140 8.49 10.24 -11.00
N ALA A 141 8.22 11.55 -10.95
CA ALA A 141 6.94 12.09 -10.51
C ALA A 141 5.76 11.51 -11.31
N GLY A 142 4.71 11.08 -10.59
CA GLY A 142 3.50 10.50 -11.18
C GLY A 142 3.67 9.07 -11.69
N ARG A 143 4.75 8.38 -11.32
CA ARG A 143 4.97 6.95 -11.60
C ARG A 143 5.13 6.19 -10.30
N ASP A 144 4.58 4.97 -10.26
CA ASP A 144 4.88 4.04 -9.19
C ASP A 144 6.26 3.43 -9.42
N LEU A 145 7.07 3.30 -8.38
CA LEU A 145 8.41 2.74 -8.48
C LEU A 145 8.54 1.48 -7.66
N ILE A 146 9.06 0.42 -8.29
CA ILE A 146 9.55 -0.75 -7.58
C ILE A 146 11.07 -0.69 -7.64
N ILE A 147 11.68 -0.49 -6.48
CA ILE A 147 13.13 -0.33 -6.34
C ILE A 147 13.69 -1.56 -5.64
N ALA A 148 14.72 -2.16 -6.23
CA ALA A 148 15.51 -3.22 -5.60
C ALA A 148 16.98 -2.84 -5.51
N ALA A 149 17.64 -3.31 -4.46
CA ALA A 149 19.08 -3.22 -4.31
C ALA A 149 19.77 -4.33 -5.11
N PHE A 150 20.89 -4.02 -5.76
CA PHE A 150 21.71 -5.03 -6.45
C PHE A 150 23.19 -4.63 -6.47
N ASN A 151 24.03 -5.51 -7.03
CA ASN A 151 25.33 -5.15 -7.57
C ASN A 151 25.66 -6.08 -8.75
N THR A 152 26.46 -5.61 -9.72
CA THR A 152 26.72 -6.39 -10.96
C THR A 152 27.60 -7.63 -10.73
N THR A 153 28.29 -7.70 -9.59
CA THR A 153 29.22 -8.78 -9.21
C THR A 153 28.58 -9.86 -8.33
N CYS A 154 27.29 -9.76 -8.03
CA CYS A 154 26.59 -10.64 -7.10
C CYS A 154 26.09 -11.88 -7.83
N HIS A 155 26.61 -13.04 -7.44
CA HIS A 155 26.35 -14.31 -8.11
C HIS A 155 25.32 -15.21 -7.40
N GLU A 156 24.86 -14.83 -6.21
CA GLU A 156 23.97 -15.67 -5.40
C GLU A 156 22.52 -15.20 -5.44
N THR A 157 22.22 -14.08 -4.78
CA THR A 157 20.83 -13.61 -4.59
C THR A 157 20.34 -12.74 -5.73
N CYS A 158 21.22 -11.95 -6.34
CA CYS A 158 20.84 -11.00 -7.40
C CYS A 158 20.25 -11.67 -8.64
N PRO A 159 20.73 -12.85 -9.11
CA PRO A 159 20.05 -13.59 -10.17
C PRO A 159 18.58 -13.95 -9.86
N LEU A 160 18.23 -14.16 -8.58
CA LEU A 160 16.85 -14.41 -8.17
C LEU A 160 15.98 -13.14 -8.28
N TYR A 161 16.50 -11.99 -7.84
CA TYR A 161 15.80 -10.70 -7.97
C TYR A 161 15.65 -10.28 -9.43
N THR A 162 16.69 -10.44 -10.24
CA THR A 162 16.63 -10.20 -11.69
C THR A 162 15.56 -11.08 -12.36
N ALA A 163 15.46 -12.37 -11.98
CA ALA A 163 14.41 -13.25 -12.49
C ALA A 163 13.00 -12.76 -12.09
N LEU A 164 12.83 -12.27 -10.87
CA LEU A 164 11.59 -11.65 -10.42
C LEU A 164 11.27 -10.37 -11.22
N PHE A 165 12.26 -9.52 -11.50
CA PHE A 165 12.10 -8.31 -12.31
C PHE A 165 11.64 -8.64 -13.74
N PHE A 166 12.15 -9.72 -14.35
CA PHE A 166 11.63 -10.19 -15.64
C PHE A 166 10.18 -10.69 -15.58
N GLN A 167 9.74 -11.25 -14.45
CA GLN A 167 8.33 -11.60 -14.26
C GLN A 167 7.49 -10.33 -14.09
N LEU A 168 7.94 -9.37 -13.28
CA LEU A 168 7.26 -8.10 -13.07
C LEU A 168 7.11 -7.31 -14.38
N GLN A 169 8.17 -7.19 -15.17
CA GLN A 169 8.16 -6.48 -16.46
C GLN A 169 7.06 -6.98 -17.41
N ARG A 170 6.67 -8.26 -17.32
CA ARG A 170 5.63 -8.87 -18.17
C ARG A 170 4.21 -8.66 -17.65
N ASN A 171 4.05 -8.43 -16.35
CA ASN A 171 2.75 -8.46 -15.67
C ASN A 171 2.32 -7.12 -15.09
N LEU A 172 3.24 -6.15 -14.95
CA LEU A 172 2.92 -4.86 -14.37
C LEU A 172 2.06 -4.01 -15.31
N PRO A 173 1.08 -3.26 -14.77
CA PRO A 173 0.32 -2.30 -15.56
C PRO A 173 1.22 -1.15 -16.03
N GLY A 174 0.77 -0.43 -17.06
CA GLY A 174 1.42 0.81 -17.47
C GLY A 174 1.40 1.84 -16.33
N GLY A 175 2.51 2.57 -16.16
CA GLY A 175 2.66 3.57 -15.09
C GLY A 175 3.60 3.14 -13.96
N VAL A 176 3.95 1.85 -13.87
CA VAL A 176 4.95 1.32 -12.92
C VAL A 176 6.33 1.28 -13.58
N ALA A 177 7.34 1.82 -12.91
CA ALA A 177 8.74 1.75 -13.28
C ALA A 177 9.49 0.77 -12.39
N LEU A 178 10.21 -0.16 -13.02
CA LEU A 178 11.17 -1.04 -12.33
C LEU A 178 12.53 -0.35 -12.29
N VAL A 179 13.18 -0.38 -11.13
CA VAL A 179 14.50 0.23 -10.95
C VAL A 179 15.35 -0.69 -10.07
N GLU A 180 16.55 -0.99 -10.53
CA GLU A 180 17.58 -1.60 -9.69
C GLU A 180 18.63 -0.53 -9.37
N VAL A 181 18.82 -0.22 -8.10
CA VAL A 181 19.81 0.76 -7.63
C VAL A 181 20.99 0.01 -7.02
N THR A 182 22.20 0.35 -7.44
CA THR A 182 23.39 -0.37 -6.95
C THR A 182 23.65 -0.08 -5.46
N THR A 183 24.34 -1.01 -4.82
CA THR A 183 24.94 -0.86 -3.49
C THR A 183 26.46 -0.66 -3.55
N ASP A 184 27.08 -0.84 -4.71
CA ASP A 184 28.52 -0.66 -4.94
C ASP A 184 28.80 0.37 -6.04
N PRO A 185 28.81 1.67 -5.71
CA PRO A 185 29.01 2.73 -6.70
C PRO A 185 30.44 2.79 -7.27
N ILE A 186 31.39 2.08 -6.67
CA ILE A 186 32.79 2.08 -7.15
C ILE A 186 32.91 1.16 -8.37
N THR A 187 32.27 -0.01 -8.32
CA THR A 187 32.26 -0.98 -9.43
C THR A 187 31.17 -0.64 -10.45
N ASP A 188 29.99 -0.26 -9.96
CA ASP A 188 28.78 -0.07 -10.76
C ASP A 188 28.67 1.37 -11.27
N THR A 189 29.62 1.74 -12.13
CA THR A 189 29.55 2.96 -12.93
C THR A 189 28.42 2.88 -13.97
N PRO A 190 27.90 4.00 -14.50
CA PRO A 190 26.87 3.96 -15.56
C PRO A 190 27.24 3.06 -16.74
N ALA A 191 28.50 3.10 -17.18
CA ALA A 191 29.00 2.23 -18.26
C ALA A 191 29.05 0.74 -17.89
N THR A 192 29.29 0.39 -16.61
CA THR A 192 29.18 -0.99 -16.13
C THR A 192 27.72 -1.43 -16.11
N LEU A 193 26.82 -0.57 -15.61
CA LEU A 193 25.39 -0.85 -15.55
C LEU A 193 24.76 -1.03 -16.92
N ASN A 194 25.13 -0.19 -17.89
CA ASN A 194 24.63 -0.29 -19.26
C ASN A 194 25.04 -1.62 -19.90
N ARG A 195 26.32 -2.02 -19.75
CA ARG A 195 26.81 -3.33 -20.22
C ARG A 195 26.09 -4.48 -19.54
N TYR A 196 25.86 -4.37 -18.22
CA TYR A 196 25.13 -5.38 -17.47
C TYR A 196 23.70 -5.54 -18.00
N ALA A 197 22.96 -4.44 -18.10
CA ALA A 197 21.59 -4.40 -18.62
C ALA A 197 21.49 -5.04 -20.02
N GLN A 198 22.41 -4.70 -20.93
CA GLN A 198 22.49 -5.31 -22.26
C GLN A 198 22.77 -6.80 -22.21
N SER A 199 23.69 -7.25 -21.34
CA SER A 199 24.07 -8.67 -21.27
C SER A 199 22.94 -9.59 -20.82
N ILE A 200 22.05 -9.08 -19.95
CA ILE A 200 20.88 -9.83 -19.47
C ILE A 200 19.61 -9.52 -20.28
N GLY A 201 19.63 -8.51 -21.16
CA GLY A 201 18.47 -8.07 -21.93
C GLY A 201 17.40 -7.37 -21.08
N ALA A 202 17.80 -6.75 -19.98
CA ALA A 202 16.91 -5.98 -19.11
C ALA A 202 16.53 -4.65 -19.78
N LYS A 203 15.26 -4.26 -19.62
CA LYS A 203 14.71 -3.00 -20.17
C LYS A 203 14.34 -1.98 -19.10
N TRP A 204 14.54 -2.32 -17.83
CA TRP A 204 14.30 -1.43 -16.70
C TRP A 204 15.51 -0.52 -16.43
N THR A 205 15.34 0.44 -15.54
CA THR A 205 16.38 1.40 -15.18
C THR A 205 17.36 0.77 -14.19
N PHE A 206 18.65 0.97 -14.44
CA PHE A 206 19.70 0.70 -13.46
C PHE A 206 20.28 2.05 -13.02
N ALA A 207 20.38 2.28 -11.72
CA ALA A 207 20.80 3.56 -11.19
C ALA A 207 21.99 3.44 -10.22
N THR A 208 22.83 4.48 -10.23
CA THR A 208 24.01 4.64 -9.37
C THR A 208 24.20 6.11 -8.99
N ALA A 209 25.12 6.38 -8.07
CA ALA A 209 25.56 7.74 -7.76
C ALA A 209 26.96 7.69 -7.15
N SER A 210 27.56 8.85 -6.87
CA SER A 210 28.71 8.89 -5.95
C SER A 210 28.30 8.37 -4.56
N ARG A 211 29.30 7.92 -3.79
CA ARG A 211 29.11 7.25 -2.49
C ARG A 211 28.12 7.96 -1.55
N GLU A 212 28.24 9.27 -1.38
CA GLU A 212 27.46 10.01 -0.39
C GLU A 212 25.96 10.11 -0.74
N PRO A 213 25.54 10.55 -1.94
CA PRO A 213 24.15 10.47 -2.38
C PRO A 213 23.57 9.04 -2.35
N LEU A 214 24.37 8.02 -2.72
CA LEU A 214 23.90 6.63 -2.70
C LEU A 214 23.68 6.12 -1.27
N GLN A 215 24.55 6.50 -0.33
CA GLN A 215 24.36 6.17 1.09
C GLN A 215 23.12 6.85 1.68
N ALA A 216 22.87 8.10 1.30
CA ALA A 216 21.67 8.81 1.71
C ALA A 216 20.40 8.14 1.17
N PHE A 217 20.44 7.65 -0.07
CA PHE A 217 19.33 6.93 -0.70
C PHE A 217 18.94 5.64 0.02
N TRP A 218 19.93 4.86 0.49
CA TRP A 218 19.69 3.60 1.20
C TRP A 218 19.49 3.74 2.71
N LYS A 219 19.47 4.97 3.23
CA LYS A 219 19.24 5.21 4.64
C LYS A 219 17.76 4.97 4.98
N PRO A 220 17.45 4.14 6.00
CA PRO A 220 16.08 3.87 6.41
C PRO A 220 15.40 5.09 7.04
#